data_AF-A0A6N9TD91-F1
#
_entry.id   AF-A0A6N9TD91-F1
#
_cell.length_a   1.000
_cell.length_b   1.000
_cell.length_c   1.000
_cell.angle_alpha   90.00
_cell.angle_beta   90.00
_cell.angle_gamma   90.00
#
_symmetry.space_group_name_H-M   'P 1'
#
loop_
_entity.id
_entity.type
_entity.pdbx_description
1 polymer ?
#
loop_
_entity_poly.entity_id
_entity_poly.type
_entity_poly.pdbx_seq_one_letter_code
_entity_poly.pdbx_strand_id
1 'polypeptide(L)'
;MSDAGEFVTTLGHPAPKRPDREDDSLIETFVGIAKAKRRLAGQLNVDPYTHYLPLADELGKVASYSAVGGFGIDKALGFVPGVGGMVISGLGTLDSVTDRTLDLDPGESAAANRERLEKLRMPEKTINELLLNDKLTPTEKTQAVGYLVALSGTSGLSSLASFVATSDTRRDAFAAVQALAYIASRVAKDDRIAGLHVIDDIPVVTVGGGKNVAVFTADALAWTPRNADQLTKLTRLVPGGGKAGGDRELRISGDVSALATKELRRLGWAVKANSFAALR
;
A
#
# COMPACT_ATOMS: atom_id res chain seq x y z
N MET A 1 63.96 41.36 8.97
CA MET A 1 63.95 41.02 7.53
C MET A 1 64.38 39.58 7.40
N SER A 2 63.65 38.83 6.58
CA SER A 2 63.89 37.48 6.04
C SER A 2 63.91 36.25 6.97
N ASP A 3 62.77 35.60 6.88
CA ASP A 3 62.43 34.17 6.86
C ASP A 3 63.35 33.26 5.99
N ALA A 4 63.20 31.94 6.18
CA ALA A 4 63.83 30.74 5.58
C ALA A 4 64.81 30.03 6.55
N GLY A 5 64.68 28.75 6.92
CA GLY A 5 63.72 27.69 6.60
C GLY A 5 64.33 26.37 7.12
N GLU A 6 63.58 25.56 7.85
CA GLU A 6 64.00 24.18 8.18
C GLU A 6 62.81 23.24 8.03
N PHE A 7 62.92 22.38 7.03
CA PHE A 7 61.96 21.34 6.68
C PHE A 7 62.11 20.16 7.65
N VAL A 8 61.08 19.90 8.47
CA VAL A 8 60.93 18.60 9.13
C VAL A 8 59.92 17.77 8.35
N THR A 9 60.47 16.79 7.63
CA THR A 9 59.75 15.66 7.06
C THR A 9 59.35 14.70 8.18
N THR A 10 58.06 14.48 8.38
CA THR A 10 57.57 13.22 8.95
C THR A 10 56.25 12.85 8.28
N LEU A 11 56.35 11.99 7.27
CA LEU A 11 55.25 11.24 6.69
C LEU A 11 54.67 10.28 7.75
N GLY A 12 53.70 10.75 8.52
CA GLY A 12 52.84 9.90 9.35
C GLY A 12 51.56 9.61 8.60
N HIS A 13 51.40 8.38 8.11
CA HIS A 13 50.11 7.88 7.65
C HIS A 13 49.13 7.94 8.85
N PRO A 14 47.95 8.59 8.75
CA PRO A 14 46.95 8.45 9.79
C PRO A 14 46.54 6.97 9.83
N ALA A 15 46.75 6.33 10.98
CA ALA A 15 46.24 4.99 11.21
C ALA A 15 44.72 4.99 10.91
N PRO A 16 44.20 3.99 10.18
CA PRO A 16 42.76 3.91 9.95
C PRO A 16 42.08 3.81 11.31
N LYS A 17 41.29 4.83 11.67
CA LYS A 17 40.39 4.76 12.82
C LYS A 17 39.51 3.55 12.59
N ARG A 18 39.70 2.51 13.40
CA ARG A 18 38.73 1.41 13.49
C ARG A 18 37.44 2.01 14.06
N PRO A 19 36.26 1.69 13.52
CA PRO A 19 35.00 2.07 14.16
C PRO A 19 35.01 1.57 15.61
N ASP A 20 34.53 2.39 16.54
CA ASP A 20 34.47 2.02 17.96
C ASP A 20 33.46 0.89 18.16
N ARG A 21 33.80 -0.10 18.99
CA ARG A 21 32.95 -1.26 19.30
C ARG A 21 31.57 -0.88 19.85
N GLU A 22 31.46 0.27 20.47
CA GLU A 22 30.21 0.78 21.02
C GLU A 22 29.23 1.14 19.90
N ASP A 23 29.70 1.81 18.84
CA ASP A 23 28.88 2.19 17.68
C ASP A 23 28.33 0.94 16.98
N ASP A 24 29.18 -0.08 16.75
CA ASP A 24 28.77 -1.35 16.14
C ASP A 24 27.69 -2.05 16.99
N SER A 25 27.86 -2.09 18.32
CA SER A 25 26.90 -2.75 19.23
C SER A 25 25.53 -2.07 19.28
N LEU A 26 25.51 -0.73 19.18
CA LEU A 26 24.27 0.05 19.14
C LEU A 26 23.56 -0.16 17.80
N ILE A 27 24.28 -0.14 16.68
CA ILE A 27 23.75 -0.42 15.35
C ILE A 27 23.14 -1.83 15.30
N GLU A 28 23.86 -2.84 15.77
CA GLU A 28 23.37 -4.22 15.83
C GLU A 28 22.09 -4.34 16.68
N THR A 29 22.04 -3.63 17.81
CA THR A 29 20.86 -3.60 18.68
C THR A 29 19.66 -2.99 17.96
N PHE A 30 19.82 -1.84 17.30
CA PHE A 30 18.73 -1.20 16.54
C PHE A 30 18.23 -2.06 15.38
N VAL A 31 19.16 -2.67 14.63
CA VAL A 31 18.83 -3.61 13.55
C VAL A 31 18.09 -4.83 14.11
N GLY A 32 18.52 -5.35 15.26
CA GLY A 32 17.88 -6.45 15.97
C GLY A 32 16.44 -6.13 16.40
N ILE A 33 16.21 -4.94 16.94
CA ILE A 33 14.87 -4.46 17.33
C ILE A 33 13.97 -4.34 16.10
N ALA A 34 14.45 -3.73 15.02
CA ALA A 34 13.67 -3.57 13.79
C ALA A 34 13.27 -4.93 13.19
N LYS A 35 14.19 -5.90 13.18
CA LYS A 35 13.92 -7.28 12.72
C LYS A 35 12.93 -7.99 13.62
N ALA A 36 13.06 -7.86 14.95
CA ALA A 36 12.12 -8.43 15.91
C ALA A 36 10.70 -7.86 15.73
N LYS A 37 10.59 -6.54 15.49
CA LYS A 37 9.32 -5.86 15.24
C LYS A 37 8.60 -6.41 14.01
N ARG A 38 9.32 -6.61 12.89
CA ARG A 38 8.75 -7.21 11.66
C ARG A 38 8.27 -8.64 11.89
N ARG A 39 9.09 -9.47 12.56
CA ARG A 39 8.71 -10.86 12.87
C ARG A 39 7.46 -10.93 13.75
N LEU A 40 7.41 -10.12 14.80
CA LEU A 40 6.24 -10.01 15.68
C LEU A 40 4.99 -9.55 14.92
N ALA A 41 5.13 -8.51 14.08
CA ALA A 41 4.03 -7.99 13.28
C ALA A 41 3.50 -9.06 12.30
N GLY A 42 4.38 -9.86 11.69
CA GLY A 42 4.00 -11.00 10.86
C GLY A 42 3.21 -12.07 11.62
N GLN A 43 3.61 -12.42 12.85
CA GLN A 43 2.86 -13.35 13.70
C GLN A 43 1.47 -12.84 14.08
N LEU A 44 1.35 -11.54 14.30
CA LEU A 44 0.08 -10.87 14.63
C LEU A 44 -0.75 -10.52 13.39
N ASN A 45 -0.21 -10.78 12.20
CA ASN A 45 -0.78 -10.39 10.92
C ASN A 45 -1.13 -8.89 10.87
N VAL A 46 -0.23 -8.02 11.34
CA VAL A 46 -0.36 -6.55 11.34
C VAL A 46 0.82 -5.91 10.58
N ASP A 47 0.67 -4.66 10.14
CA ASP A 47 1.76 -3.92 9.49
C ASP A 47 2.81 -3.45 10.52
N PRO A 48 4.10 -3.86 10.42
CA PRO A 48 5.16 -3.39 11.32
C PRO A 48 5.42 -1.89 11.26
N TYR A 49 4.97 -1.22 10.20
CA TYR A 49 5.11 0.21 9.97
C TYR A 49 3.77 0.95 10.13
N THR A 50 2.80 0.35 10.83
CA THR A 50 1.50 0.96 11.07
C THR A 50 1.59 2.39 11.61
N HIS A 51 0.71 3.26 11.10
CA HIS A 51 0.56 4.64 11.55
C HIS A 51 -0.32 4.75 12.81
N TYR A 52 -0.91 3.66 13.29
CA TYR A 52 -1.69 3.64 14.52
C TYR A 52 -0.74 3.55 15.72
N LEU A 53 -0.43 4.71 16.32
CA LEU A 53 0.58 4.85 17.37
C LEU A 53 0.45 3.83 18.52
N PRO A 54 -0.75 3.54 19.06
CA PRO A 54 -0.87 2.55 20.14
C PRO A 54 -0.35 1.17 19.74
N LEU A 55 -0.63 0.71 18.52
CA LEU A 55 -0.12 -0.57 18.02
C LEU A 55 1.37 -0.48 17.68
N ALA A 56 1.82 0.62 17.08
CA ALA A 56 3.23 0.82 16.75
C ALA A 56 4.13 0.80 17.99
N ASP A 57 3.68 1.42 19.09
CA ASP A 57 4.37 1.49 20.37
C ASP A 57 4.42 0.12 21.04
N GLU A 58 3.32 -0.63 21.07
CA GLU A 58 3.30 -1.98 21.65
C GLU A 58 4.17 -2.95 20.85
N LEU A 59 4.13 -2.90 19.51
CA LEU A 59 5.06 -3.67 18.67
C LEU A 59 6.51 -3.32 18.98
N GLY A 60 6.83 -2.03 19.17
CA GLY A 60 8.17 -1.55 19.52
C GLY A 60 8.65 -2.03 20.89
N LYS A 61 7.78 -1.97 21.91
CA LYS A 61 8.09 -2.43 23.27
C LYS A 61 8.40 -3.93 23.29
N VAL A 62 7.51 -4.75 22.72
CA VAL A 62 7.67 -6.21 22.69
C VAL A 62 8.90 -6.62 21.88
N ALA A 63 9.15 -5.95 20.74
CA ALA A 63 10.35 -6.17 19.93
C ALA A 63 11.64 -5.82 20.69
N SER A 64 11.64 -4.72 21.43
CA SER A 64 12.80 -4.29 22.24
C SER A 64 13.13 -5.30 23.33
N TYR A 65 12.12 -5.81 24.04
CA TYR A 65 12.32 -6.87 25.04
C TYR A 65 12.86 -8.17 24.42
N SER A 66 12.40 -8.52 23.23
CA SER A 66 12.83 -9.74 22.51
C SER A 66 14.23 -9.63 21.89
N ALA A 67 14.70 -8.42 21.59
CA ALA A 67 16.02 -8.18 21.03
C ALA A 67 17.10 -8.09 22.12
N VAL A 68 16.77 -7.50 23.29
CA VAL A 68 17.70 -7.30 24.41
C VAL A 68 17.80 -8.53 25.32
N GLY A 69 16.69 -9.25 25.52
CA GLY A 69 16.70 -10.55 26.19
C GLY A 69 16.44 -11.64 25.15
N GLY A 70 17.22 -12.72 25.12
CA GLY A 70 17.06 -13.87 24.21
C GLY A 70 15.75 -14.67 24.39
N PHE A 71 14.67 -14.03 24.84
CA PHE A 71 13.34 -14.58 24.97
C PHE A 71 12.68 -14.68 23.58
N GLY A 72 12.16 -15.86 23.26
CA GLY A 72 11.39 -16.08 22.04
C GLY A 72 10.14 -15.21 22.01
N ILE A 73 9.83 -14.62 20.84
CA ILE A 73 8.68 -13.74 20.61
C ILE A 73 7.36 -14.41 21.04
N ASP A 74 7.25 -15.73 20.85
CA ASP A 74 6.08 -16.53 21.23
C ASP A 74 5.77 -16.46 22.73
N LYS A 75 6.79 -16.31 23.58
CA LYS A 75 6.60 -16.13 25.03
C LYS A 75 6.18 -14.70 25.37
N ALA A 76 6.71 -13.70 24.67
CA ALA A 76 6.41 -12.29 24.90
C ALA A 76 4.95 -11.94 24.51
N LEU A 77 4.43 -12.55 23.45
CA LEU A 77 3.04 -12.43 23.02
C LEU A 77 2.02 -12.88 24.08
N GLY A 78 2.37 -13.88 24.91
CA GLY A 78 1.51 -14.35 26.01
C GLY A 78 1.33 -13.34 27.16
N PHE A 79 2.17 -12.30 27.23
CA PHE A 79 2.13 -11.27 28.28
C PHE A 79 1.41 -9.98 27.85
N VAL A 80 0.94 -9.88 26.61
CA VAL A 80 0.22 -8.68 26.10
C VAL A 80 -1.28 -8.98 26.04
N PRO A 81 -2.08 -8.49 27.00
CA PRO A 81 -3.53 -8.65 26.94
C PRO A 81 -4.11 -7.77 25.83
N GLY A 82 -4.97 -8.34 24.98
CA GLY A 82 -5.83 -7.56 24.08
C GLY A 82 -5.30 -7.29 22.68
N VAL A 83 -4.32 -8.06 22.18
CA VAL A 83 -3.94 -7.99 20.75
C VAL A 83 -5.02 -8.65 19.90
N GLY A 84 -6.16 -7.98 19.76
CA GLY A 84 -7.13 -8.26 18.70
C GLY A 84 -6.45 -7.96 17.37
N GLY A 85 -6.09 -9.02 16.64
CA GLY A 85 -5.31 -8.95 15.40
C GLY A 85 -5.95 -7.98 14.40
N MET A 86 -5.23 -6.91 14.08
CA MET A 86 -5.57 -6.04 12.96
C MET A 86 -5.04 -6.71 11.70
N VAL A 87 -5.77 -7.72 11.22
CA VAL A 87 -5.44 -8.53 10.03
C VAL A 87 -5.05 -7.62 8.87
N ILE A 88 -3.89 -7.87 8.25
CA ILE A 88 -3.57 -7.38 6.91
C ILE A 88 -4.57 -8.03 5.95
N SER A 89 -5.72 -7.38 5.75
CA SER A 89 -6.70 -7.75 4.73
C SER A 89 -6.06 -7.51 3.36
N GLY A 90 -5.71 -8.57 2.63
CA GLY A 90 -5.14 -8.46 1.28
C GLY A 90 -4.12 -9.53 0.86
N LEU A 91 -3.61 -10.34 1.79
CA LEU A 91 -2.58 -11.38 1.49
C LEU A 91 -3.07 -12.53 0.58
N GLY A 92 -4.35 -12.55 0.19
CA GLY A 92 -4.94 -13.70 -0.52
C GLY A 92 -4.42 -13.98 -1.92
N THR A 93 -3.62 -13.11 -2.56
CA THR A 93 -3.08 -13.31 -3.92
C THR A 93 -1.91 -12.35 -4.24
N LEU A 94 -0.83 -12.36 -3.46
CA LEU A 94 0.42 -11.70 -3.88
C LEU A 94 1.35 -12.73 -4.53
N ASP A 95 2.21 -12.27 -5.45
CA ASP A 95 3.22 -13.15 -6.04
C ASP A 95 4.36 -13.42 -5.04
N SER A 96 5.08 -14.53 -5.23
CA SER A 96 6.16 -14.94 -4.33
C SER A 96 7.31 -13.93 -4.21
N VAL A 97 7.48 -13.06 -5.22
CA VAL A 97 8.48 -11.99 -5.19
C VAL A 97 8.03 -10.89 -4.23
N THR A 98 6.75 -10.56 -4.23
CA THR A 98 6.13 -9.60 -3.31
C THR A 98 6.23 -10.11 -1.88
N ASP A 99 5.87 -11.37 -1.63
CA ASP A 99 5.99 -11.98 -0.30
C ASP A 99 7.43 -11.89 0.22
N ARG A 100 8.42 -12.24 -0.61
CA ARG A 100 9.83 -12.10 -0.23
C ARG A 100 10.25 -10.64 -0.02
N THR A 101 9.69 -9.71 -0.79
CA THR A 101 10.00 -8.28 -0.66
C THR A 101 9.45 -7.69 0.63
N LEU A 102 8.34 -8.23 1.14
CA LEU A 102 7.76 -7.84 2.44
C LEU A 102 8.67 -8.22 3.63
N ASP A 103 9.52 -9.24 3.47
CA ASP A 103 10.49 -9.65 4.49
C ASP A 103 11.78 -8.81 4.49
N LEU A 104 12.02 -8.03 3.43
CA LEU A 104 13.19 -7.17 3.32
C LEU A 104 13.10 -5.95 4.24
N ASP A 105 14.23 -5.29 4.47
CA ASP A 105 14.21 -3.99 5.13
C ASP A 105 13.61 -2.89 4.20
N PRO A 106 13.25 -1.70 4.73
CA PRO A 106 12.63 -0.64 3.92
C PRO A 106 13.47 -0.17 2.73
N GLY A 107 14.80 -0.19 2.84
CA GLY A 107 15.69 0.27 1.79
C GLY A 107 15.76 -0.73 0.65
N GLU A 108 15.98 -2.01 0.98
CA GLU A 108 16.00 -3.12 0.04
C GLU A 108 14.63 -3.32 -0.62
N SER A 109 13.54 -3.26 0.14
CA SER A 109 12.19 -3.35 -0.41
C SER A 109 11.89 -2.19 -1.37
N ALA A 110 12.29 -0.95 -1.05
CA ALA A 110 12.13 0.19 -1.96
C ALA A 110 12.93 0.02 -3.26
N ALA A 111 14.15 -0.52 -3.20
CA ALA A 111 14.96 -0.82 -4.38
C ALA A 111 14.32 -1.91 -5.24
N ALA A 112 13.87 -3.01 -4.63
CA ALA A 112 13.18 -4.09 -5.34
C ALA A 112 11.87 -3.60 -5.98
N ASN A 113 11.11 -2.77 -5.26
CA ASN A 113 9.87 -2.16 -5.77
C ASN A 113 10.13 -1.25 -6.98
N ARG A 114 11.20 -0.43 -6.93
CA ARG A 114 11.62 0.40 -8.07
C ARG A 114 11.91 -0.45 -9.29
N GLU A 115 12.76 -1.48 -9.17
CA GLU A 115 13.13 -2.37 -10.26
C GLU A 115 11.89 -3.02 -10.91
N ARG A 116 10.93 -3.43 -10.08
CA ARG A 116 9.67 -4.03 -10.56
C ARG A 116 8.80 -3.02 -11.32
N LEU A 117 8.68 -1.79 -10.84
CA LEU A 117 7.92 -0.75 -11.53
C LEU A 117 8.59 -0.34 -12.86
N GLU A 118 9.93 -0.30 -12.92
CA GLU A 118 10.68 -0.06 -14.14
C GLU A 118 10.44 -1.16 -15.18
N LYS A 119 10.39 -2.44 -14.76
CA LYS A 119 10.03 -3.57 -15.62
C LYS A 119 8.60 -3.47 -16.17
N LEU A 120 7.68 -2.86 -15.41
CA LEU A 120 6.33 -2.52 -15.88
C LEU A 120 6.29 -1.31 -16.80
N ARG A 121 7.45 -0.68 -17.09
CA ARG A 121 7.59 0.57 -17.86
C ARG A 121 6.79 1.72 -17.26
N MET A 122 6.71 1.76 -15.93
CA MET A 122 6.05 2.84 -15.21
C MET A 122 6.82 4.16 -15.41
N PRO A 123 6.16 5.31 -15.59
CA PRO A 123 6.84 6.60 -15.70
C PRO A 123 7.64 6.89 -14.43
N GLU A 124 8.87 7.40 -14.59
CA GLU A 124 9.78 7.70 -13.47
C GLU A 124 9.13 8.61 -12.41
N LYS A 125 8.37 9.61 -12.85
CA LYS A 125 7.59 10.48 -11.97
C LYS A 125 6.66 9.67 -11.06
N THR A 126 5.88 8.74 -11.61
CA THR A 126 4.95 7.88 -10.86
C THR A 126 5.69 6.92 -9.93
N ILE A 127 6.85 6.39 -10.35
CA ILE A 127 7.69 5.56 -9.47
C ILE A 127 8.13 6.37 -8.25
N ASN A 128 8.65 7.58 -8.47
CA ASN A 128 9.14 8.42 -7.39
C ASN A 128 8.00 8.88 -6.48
N GLU A 129 6.86 9.31 -7.03
CA GLU A 129 5.67 9.67 -6.25
C GLU A 129 5.20 8.50 -5.38
N LEU A 130 5.08 7.28 -5.93
CA LEU A 130 4.63 6.11 -5.17
C LEU A 130 5.61 5.75 -4.04
N LEU A 131 6.90 5.68 -4.34
CA LEU A 131 7.92 5.23 -3.39
C LEU A 131 8.23 6.28 -2.32
N LEU A 132 8.05 7.57 -2.62
CA LEU A 132 8.29 8.67 -1.68
C LEU A 132 7.03 9.12 -0.94
N ASN A 133 5.83 8.67 -1.33
CA ASN A 133 4.59 9.03 -0.64
C ASN A 133 4.67 8.59 0.85
N ASP A 134 4.54 9.57 1.76
CA ASP A 134 4.65 9.39 3.21
C ASP A 134 3.34 8.91 3.86
N LYS A 135 2.24 8.85 3.09
CA LYS A 135 0.94 8.31 3.50
C LYS A 135 0.84 6.79 3.34
N LEU A 136 1.78 6.20 2.61
CA LEU A 136 1.92 4.76 2.40
C LEU A 136 3.04 4.19 3.27
N THR A 137 2.76 3.09 3.97
CA THR A 137 3.80 2.33 4.66
C THR A 137 4.70 1.60 3.66
N PRO A 138 5.93 1.18 4.04
CA PRO A 138 6.75 0.29 3.20
C PRO A 138 6.03 -1.01 2.79
N THR A 139 5.21 -1.56 3.69
CA THR A 139 4.34 -2.72 3.43
C THR A 139 3.35 -2.41 2.31
N GLU A 140 2.60 -1.30 2.45
CA GLU A 140 1.59 -0.88 1.47
C GLU A 140 2.19 -0.56 0.10
N LYS A 141 3.37 0.07 0.05
CA LYS A 141 4.12 0.29 -1.20
C LYS A 141 4.43 -1.03 -1.90
N THR A 142 4.92 -2.01 -1.15
CA THR A 142 5.27 -3.34 -1.67
C THR A 142 4.02 -4.09 -2.16
N GLN A 143 2.93 -4.04 -1.40
CA GLN A 143 1.64 -4.62 -1.80
C GLN A 143 1.09 -3.96 -3.06
N ALA A 144 1.10 -2.63 -3.14
CA ALA A 144 0.67 -1.89 -4.31
C ALA A 144 1.47 -2.30 -5.56
N VAL A 145 2.80 -2.44 -5.46
CA VAL A 145 3.63 -2.95 -6.55
C VAL A 145 3.23 -4.38 -6.94
N GLY A 146 3.01 -5.27 -5.98
CA GLY A 146 2.53 -6.63 -6.24
C GLY A 146 1.20 -6.67 -6.99
N TYR A 147 0.22 -5.86 -6.59
CA TYR A 147 -1.05 -5.76 -7.29
C TYR A 147 -0.92 -5.15 -8.69
N LEU A 148 -0.04 -4.16 -8.89
CA LEU A 148 0.26 -3.61 -10.22
C LEU A 148 0.91 -4.65 -11.13
N VAL A 149 1.78 -5.51 -10.60
CA VAL A 149 2.36 -6.64 -11.33
C VAL A 149 1.29 -7.66 -11.73
N ALA A 150 0.35 -7.97 -10.82
CA ALA A 150 -0.78 -8.86 -11.11
C ALA A 150 -1.69 -8.32 -12.23
N LEU A 151 -1.73 -7.00 -12.42
CA LEU A 151 -2.47 -6.31 -13.48
C LEU A 151 -1.63 -6.00 -14.73
N SER A 152 -0.40 -6.52 -14.81
CA SER A 152 0.51 -6.27 -15.92
C SER A 152 -0.09 -6.64 -17.28
N GLY A 153 0.25 -5.86 -18.31
CA GLY A 153 -0.30 -6.02 -19.66
C GLY A 153 -1.69 -5.40 -19.88
N THR A 154 -2.32 -4.85 -18.83
CA THR A 154 -3.59 -4.14 -18.94
C THR A 154 -3.38 -2.67 -19.33
N SER A 155 -4.19 -2.17 -20.27
CA SER A 155 -4.17 -0.75 -20.65
C SER A 155 -4.58 0.14 -19.48
N GLY A 156 -3.89 1.27 -19.31
CA GLY A 156 -4.18 2.24 -18.24
C GLY A 156 -3.63 1.91 -16.86
N LEU A 157 -2.74 0.91 -16.74
CA LEU A 157 -2.06 0.55 -15.49
C LEU A 157 -1.37 1.75 -14.81
N SER A 158 -0.75 2.64 -15.60
CA SER A 158 -0.10 3.84 -15.08
C SER A 158 -1.08 4.84 -14.43
N SER A 159 -2.33 4.91 -14.90
CA SER A 159 -3.36 5.75 -14.28
C SER A 159 -3.68 5.25 -12.87
N LEU A 160 -3.75 3.93 -12.68
CA LEU A 160 -4.03 3.33 -11.38
C LEU A 160 -2.83 3.45 -10.43
N ALA A 161 -1.61 3.29 -10.94
CA ALA A 161 -0.40 3.55 -10.16
C ALA A 161 -0.33 5.01 -9.71
N SER A 162 -0.65 5.95 -10.61
CA SER A 162 -0.69 7.39 -10.27
C SER A 162 -1.72 7.68 -9.18
N PHE A 163 -2.92 7.09 -9.25
CA PHE A 163 -3.95 7.26 -8.24
C PHE A 163 -3.50 6.84 -6.83
N VAL A 164 -2.78 5.73 -6.72
CA VAL A 164 -2.18 5.32 -5.43
C VAL A 164 -1.05 6.28 -5.04
N ALA A 165 -0.19 6.65 -5.99
CA ALA A 165 0.98 7.49 -5.77
C ALA A 165 0.65 8.92 -5.30
N THR A 166 -0.45 9.50 -5.78
CA THR A 166 -0.86 10.88 -5.48
C THR A 166 -1.90 10.98 -4.36
N SER A 167 -2.03 9.95 -3.52
CA SER A 167 -2.91 10.01 -2.35
C SER A 167 -2.37 10.97 -1.30
N ASP A 168 -3.13 12.01 -0.98
CA ASP A 168 -2.69 13.13 -0.13
C ASP A 168 -2.91 12.89 1.37
N THR A 169 -3.80 11.97 1.74
CA THR A 169 -4.07 11.62 3.14
C THR A 169 -3.82 10.14 3.41
N ARG A 170 -3.54 9.80 4.67
CA ARG A 170 -3.40 8.40 5.11
C ARG A 170 -4.63 7.56 4.78
N ARG A 171 -5.83 8.16 4.91
CA ARG A 171 -7.10 7.50 4.59
C ARG A 171 -7.20 7.22 3.09
N ASP A 172 -6.87 8.19 2.26
CA ASP A 172 -6.96 8.05 0.80
C ASP A 172 -5.93 7.03 0.29
N ALA A 173 -4.71 7.06 0.85
CA ALA A 173 -3.66 6.09 0.52
C ALA A 173 -4.09 4.65 0.86
N PHE A 174 -4.63 4.44 2.06
CA PHE A 174 -5.19 3.14 2.45
C PHE A 174 -6.33 2.72 1.52
N ALA A 175 -7.28 3.62 1.26
CA ALA A 175 -8.41 3.37 0.37
C ALA A 175 -7.95 3.02 -1.06
N ALA A 176 -6.93 3.71 -1.58
CA ALA A 176 -6.38 3.45 -2.91
C ALA A 176 -5.71 2.08 -3.01
N VAL A 177 -4.95 1.67 -1.99
CA VAL A 177 -4.36 0.32 -1.92
C VAL A 177 -5.43 -0.76 -1.84
N GLN A 178 -6.48 -0.55 -1.03
CA GLN A 178 -7.59 -1.50 -0.94
C GLN A 178 -8.36 -1.63 -2.26
N ALA A 179 -8.59 -0.51 -2.96
CA ALA A 179 -9.23 -0.53 -4.27
C ALA A 179 -8.37 -1.30 -5.28
N LEU A 180 -7.06 -1.05 -5.30
CA LEU A 180 -6.12 -1.77 -6.15
C LEU A 180 -6.08 -3.27 -5.82
N ALA A 181 -6.05 -3.64 -4.55
CA ALA A 181 -6.10 -5.03 -4.09
C ALA A 181 -7.39 -5.73 -4.57
N TYR A 182 -8.53 -5.06 -4.46
CA TYR A 182 -9.81 -5.57 -4.91
C TYR A 182 -9.87 -5.79 -6.43
N ILE A 183 -9.33 -4.84 -7.21
CA ILE A 183 -9.27 -4.95 -8.67
C ILE A 183 -8.38 -6.14 -9.08
N ALA A 184 -7.18 -6.24 -8.51
CA ALA A 184 -6.21 -7.29 -8.81
C ALA A 184 -6.68 -8.70 -8.40
N SER A 185 -7.36 -8.82 -7.26
CA SER A 185 -7.72 -10.12 -6.70
C SER A 185 -9.10 -10.64 -7.11
N ARG A 186 -10.06 -9.74 -7.37
CA ARG A 186 -11.45 -10.12 -7.59
C ARG A 186 -11.95 -9.76 -8.98
N VAL A 187 -11.80 -8.50 -9.39
CA VAL A 187 -12.30 -8.07 -10.70
C VAL A 187 -11.59 -8.84 -11.82
N ALA A 188 -10.27 -9.01 -11.71
CA ALA A 188 -9.48 -9.79 -12.67
C ALA A 188 -9.83 -11.29 -12.70
N LYS A 189 -10.40 -11.85 -11.62
CA LYS A 189 -10.84 -13.25 -11.57
C LYS A 189 -12.27 -13.44 -12.11
N ASP A 190 -13.15 -12.48 -11.81
CA ASP A 190 -14.56 -12.54 -12.22
C ASP A 190 -14.71 -12.33 -13.73
N ASP A 191 -13.95 -11.40 -14.31
CA ASP A 191 -14.01 -11.03 -15.72
C ASP A 191 -12.62 -10.68 -16.26
N ARG A 192 -12.37 -10.89 -17.57
CA ARG A 192 -11.16 -10.38 -18.22
C ARG A 192 -11.18 -8.85 -18.23
N ILE A 193 -10.15 -8.23 -17.67
CA ILE A 193 -9.98 -6.77 -17.71
C ILE A 193 -9.54 -6.35 -19.11
N ALA A 194 -10.26 -5.40 -19.69
CA ALA A 194 -9.99 -4.80 -20.99
C ALA A 194 -9.36 -3.41 -20.88
N GLY A 195 -9.60 -2.70 -19.77
CA GLY A 195 -9.01 -1.39 -19.52
C GLY A 195 -9.14 -0.93 -18.07
N LEU A 196 -8.20 -0.08 -17.67
CA LEU A 196 -8.13 0.53 -16.36
C LEU A 196 -8.14 2.05 -16.51
N HIS A 197 -8.99 2.71 -15.74
CA HIS A 197 -9.14 4.15 -15.78
C HIS A 197 -9.29 4.68 -14.36
N VAL A 198 -8.88 5.92 -14.14
CA VAL A 198 -9.24 6.69 -12.95
C VAL A 198 -9.98 7.92 -13.44
N ILE A 199 -11.25 8.03 -13.04
CA ILE A 199 -12.16 9.07 -13.50
C ILE A 199 -12.67 9.79 -12.26
N ASP A 200 -12.32 11.07 -12.10
CA ASP A 200 -12.73 11.87 -10.94
C ASP A 200 -12.38 11.20 -9.60
N ASP A 201 -11.12 10.75 -9.49
CA ASP A 201 -10.54 10.02 -8.35
C ASP A 201 -11.23 8.69 -8.02
N ILE A 202 -11.98 8.13 -8.98
CA ILE A 202 -12.64 6.84 -8.83
C ILE A 202 -12.02 5.86 -9.83
N PRO A 203 -11.44 4.74 -9.35
CA PRO A 203 -11.01 3.65 -10.21
C PRO A 203 -12.21 3.05 -10.95
N VAL A 204 -12.11 2.98 -12.28
CA VAL A 204 -13.09 2.38 -13.18
C VAL A 204 -12.39 1.32 -14.01
N VAL A 205 -12.90 0.09 -13.92
CA VAL A 205 -12.38 -1.07 -14.65
C VAL A 205 -13.34 -1.41 -15.78
N THR A 206 -12.86 -1.39 -17.02
CA THR A 206 -13.62 -1.93 -18.15
C THR A 206 -13.32 -3.41 -18.26
N VAL A 207 -14.37 -4.23 -18.22
CA VAL A 207 -14.28 -5.69 -18.33
C VAL A 207 -14.96 -6.21 -19.59
N GLY A 208 -14.89 -7.52 -19.84
CA GLY A 208 -15.50 -8.18 -21.00
C GLY A 208 -16.93 -7.71 -21.29
N GLY A 209 -17.24 -7.51 -22.58
CA GLY A 209 -18.54 -6.99 -23.03
C GLY A 209 -18.72 -5.47 -22.90
N GLY A 210 -17.68 -4.72 -22.48
CA GLY A 210 -17.72 -3.25 -22.39
C GLY A 210 -18.33 -2.71 -21.10
N LYS A 211 -18.60 -3.58 -20.13
CA LYS A 211 -19.13 -3.21 -18.80
C LYS A 211 -18.06 -2.45 -18.02
N ASN A 212 -18.42 -1.31 -17.46
CA ASN A 212 -17.59 -0.47 -16.61
C ASN A 212 -17.93 -0.71 -15.14
N VAL A 213 -16.92 -1.07 -14.35
CA VAL A 213 -17.03 -1.34 -12.92
C VAL A 213 -16.31 -0.23 -12.16
N ALA A 214 -17.06 0.66 -11.52
CA ALA A 214 -16.51 1.67 -10.62
C ALA A 214 -16.30 1.07 -9.23
N VAL A 215 -15.12 1.27 -8.65
CA VAL A 215 -14.72 0.71 -7.35
C VAL A 215 -14.64 1.81 -6.31
N PHE A 216 -15.40 1.66 -5.23
CA PHE A 216 -15.47 2.62 -4.12
C PHE A 216 -14.98 1.99 -2.83
N THR A 217 -14.07 2.67 -2.16
CA THR A 217 -13.56 2.32 -0.83
C THR A 217 -14.11 3.30 0.19
N ALA A 218 -15.26 2.95 0.76
CA ALA A 218 -15.94 3.70 1.81
C ALA A 218 -16.77 2.75 2.70
N ASP A 219 -16.92 3.11 3.96
CA ASP A 219 -17.69 2.32 4.94
C ASP A 219 -19.20 2.36 4.66
N ALA A 220 -19.68 3.49 4.15
CA ALA A 220 -21.06 3.65 3.72
C ALA A 220 -21.18 4.72 2.64
N LEU A 221 -22.12 4.52 1.70
CA LEU A 221 -22.51 5.51 0.71
C LEU A 221 -23.95 5.98 0.97
N ALA A 222 -24.08 7.25 1.37
CA ALA A 222 -25.35 7.95 1.50
C ALA A 222 -25.56 8.93 0.34
N TRP A 223 -26.83 9.24 0.02
CA TRP A 223 -27.19 10.18 -1.03
C TRP A 223 -27.20 11.62 -0.49
N THR A 224 -26.01 12.16 -0.27
CA THR A 224 -25.83 13.58 0.09
C THR A 224 -25.69 14.43 -1.17
N PRO A 225 -25.88 15.76 -1.10
CA PRO A 225 -25.66 16.64 -2.25
C PRO A 225 -24.27 16.45 -2.90
N ARG A 226 -23.21 16.40 -2.06
CA ARG A 226 -21.83 16.15 -2.53
C ARG A 226 -21.70 14.83 -3.29
N ASN A 227 -22.25 13.74 -2.74
CA ASN A 227 -22.16 12.43 -3.39
C ASN A 227 -23.00 12.38 -4.67
N ALA A 228 -24.17 13.04 -4.68
CA ALA A 228 -25.01 13.14 -5.85
C ALA A 228 -24.30 13.87 -7.00
N ASP A 229 -23.61 14.97 -6.70
CA ASP A 229 -22.85 15.74 -7.69
C ASP A 229 -21.70 14.91 -8.27
N GLN A 230 -20.90 14.26 -7.41
CA GLN A 230 -19.78 13.41 -7.84
C GLN A 230 -20.27 12.23 -8.69
N LEU A 231 -21.31 11.52 -8.25
CA LEU A 231 -21.86 10.36 -8.96
C LEU A 231 -22.55 10.75 -10.28
N THR A 232 -23.16 11.94 -10.33
CA THR A 232 -23.71 12.49 -11.58
C THR A 232 -22.59 12.83 -12.57
N LYS A 233 -21.49 13.44 -12.08
CA LYS A 233 -20.30 13.72 -12.91
C LYS A 233 -19.67 12.42 -13.43
N LEU A 234 -19.46 11.43 -12.56
CA LEU A 234 -18.97 10.10 -12.95
C LEU A 234 -19.86 9.48 -14.03
N THR A 235 -21.18 9.56 -13.88
CA THR A 235 -22.15 9.01 -14.85
C THR A 235 -22.03 9.65 -16.23
N ARG A 236 -21.65 10.93 -16.31
CA ARG A 236 -21.43 11.62 -17.60
C ARG A 236 -20.12 11.20 -18.26
N LEU A 237 -19.10 10.90 -17.45
CA LEU A 237 -17.75 10.56 -17.91
C LEU A 237 -17.58 9.07 -18.22
N VAL A 238 -18.36 8.20 -17.57
CA VAL A 238 -18.36 6.76 -17.82
C VAL A 238 -19.44 6.42 -18.85
N PRO A 239 -19.08 6.04 -20.09
CA PRO A 239 -20.05 5.70 -21.11
C PRO A 239 -20.89 4.50 -20.66
N GLY A 240 -22.21 4.61 -20.85
CA GLY A 240 -23.11 3.46 -20.81
C GLY A 240 -23.40 3.01 -22.23
N GLY A 241 -23.39 1.72 -22.50
CA GLY A 241 -24.12 1.24 -23.68
C GLY A 241 -25.61 1.41 -23.40
N GLY A 242 -26.36 1.81 -24.41
CA GLY A 242 -27.72 2.39 -24.27
C GLY A 242 -28.81 1.50 -23.65
N LYS A 243 -28.49 0.37 -23.00
CA LYS A 243 -29.44 -0.42 -22.21
C LYS A 243 -29.37 -0.01 -20.74
N ALA A 244 -30.51 0.47 -20.22
CA ALA A 244 -30.66 0.80 -18.81
C ALA A 244 -30.24 -0.40 -17.93
N GLY A 245 -29.15 -0.24 -17.17
CA GLY A 245 -28.74 -1.15 -16.10
C GLY A 245 -27.79 -2.31 -16.45
N GLY A 246 -27.21 -2.37 -17.66
CA GLY A 246 -26.30 -3.47 -18.04
C GLY A 246 -24.80 -3.15 -17.99
N ASP A 247 -24.42 -1.92 -18.32
CA ASP A 247 -23.03 -1.61 -18.72
C ASP A 247 -22.25 -0.82 -17.68
N ARG A 248 -22.88 -0.45 -16.56
CA ARG A 248 -22.25 0.26 -15.45
C ARG A 248 -22.60 -0.38 -14.12
N GLU A 249 -21.57 -0.75 -13.36
CA GLU A 249 -21.69 -1.37 -12.04
C GLU A 249 -20.83 -0.59 -11.04
N LEU A 250 -21.39 -0.26 -9.88
CA LEU A 250 -20.69 0.33 -8.75
C LEU A 250 -20.51 -0.77 -7.69
N ARG A 251 -19.25 -1.05 -7.35
CA ARG A 251 -18.89 -1.97 -6.26
C ARG A 251 -18.26 -1.18 -5.14
N ILE A 252 -18.78 -1.33 -3.93
CA ILE A 252 -18.30 -0.59 -2.75
C ILE A 252 -17.91 -1.55 -1.62
N SER A 253 -16.90 -1.16 -0.83
CA SER A 253 -16.40 -1.94 0.30
C SER A 253 -17.41 -2.10 1.45
N GLY A 254 -18.22 -1.08 1.71
CA GLY A 254 -19.21 -1.07 2.79
C GLY A 254 -20.65 -0.97 2.30
N ASP A 255 -21.52 -0.34 3.10
CA ASP A 255 -22.97 -0.30 2.87
C ASP A 255 -23.41 0.80 1.90
N VAL A 256 -24.61 0.66 1.35
CA VAL A 256 -25.24 1.71 0.52
C VAL A 256 -26.64 1.97 1.05
N SER A 257 -26.98 3.24 1.28
CA SER A 257 -28.31 3.58 1.76
C SER A 257 -29.39 3.27 0.71
N ALA A 258 -30.63 3.07 1.17
CA ALA A 258 -31.76 2.81 0.28
C ALA A 258 -31.96 3.94 -0.75
N LEU A 259 -31.79 5.20 -0.31
CA LEU A 259 -31.88 6.37 -1.20
C LEU A 259 -30.73 6.37 -2.23
N ALA A 260 -29.49 6.13 -1.81
CA ALA A 260 -28.35 6.10 -2.72
C ALA A 260 -28.50 4.98 -3.77
N THR A 261 -28.97 3.81 -3.35
CA THR A 261 -29.26 2.69 -4.26
C THR A 261 -30.32 3.07 -5.31
N LYS A 262 -31.39 3.74 -4.89
CA LYS A 262 -32.47 4.16 -5.79
C LYS A 262 -31.98 5.17 -6.82
N GLU A 263 -31.23 6.18 -6.41
CA GLU A 263 -30.75 7.23 -7.30
C GLU A 263 -29.64 6.74 -8.23
N LEU A 264 -28.72 5.90 -7.76
CA LEU A 264 -27.72 5.24 -8.61
C LEU A 264 -28.36 4.38 -9.71
N ARG A 265 -29.43 3.64 -9.38
CA ARG A 265 -30.19 2.87 -10.38
C ARG A 265 -30.85 3.78 -11.42
N ARG A 266 -31.37 4.95 -11.02
CA ARG A 266 -31.91 5.96 -11.95
C ARG A 266 -30.82 6.55 -12.85
N LEU A 267 -29.60 6.69 -12.34
CA LEU A 267 -28.42 7.05 -13.14
C LEU A 267 -27.90 5.88 -14.00
N GLY A 268 -28.55 4.71 -13.96
CA GLY A 268 -28.20 3.55 -14.78
C GLY A 268 -27.04 2.71 -14.25
N TRP A 269 -26.79 2.74 -12.94
CA TRP A 269 -25.80 1.89 -12.27
C TRP A 269 -26.46 0.69 -11.58
N ALA A 270 -25.90 -0.50 -11.81
CA ALA A 270 -26.05 -1.61 -10.88
C ALA A 270 -25.18 -1.35 -9.63
N VAL A 271 -25.63 -1.75 -8.44
CA VAL A 271 -24.92 -1.46 -7.18
C VAL A 271 -24.69 -2.75 -6.40
N LYS A 272 -23.44 -2.98 -5.97
CA LYS A 272 -23.04 -4.10 -5.10
C LYS A 272 -22.36 -3.57 -3.84
N ALA A 273 -23.08 -3.61 -2.73
CA ALA A 273 -22.57 -3.29 -1.39
C ALA A 273 -21.71 -4.43 -0.84
N ASN A 274 -20.87 -4.14 0.16
CA ASN A 274 -20.02 -5.11 0.86
C ASN A 274 -19.16 -6.00 -0.08
N SER A 275 -18.75 -5.45 -1.22
CA SER A 275 -18.06 -6.21 -2.27
C SER A 275 -16.67 -6.68 -1.85
N PHE A 276 -16.10 -6.07 -0.81
CA PHE A 276 -14.73 -6.33 -0.34
C PHE A 276 -14.69 -7.37 0.78
N ALA A 277 -15.84 -7.96 1.18
CA ALA A 277 -15.92 -8.87 2.32
C ALA A 277 -14.96 -10.08 2.21
N ALA A 278 -14.61 -10.50 0.99
CA ALA A 278 -13.68 -11.61 0.73
C ALA A 278 -12.18 -11.21 0.78
N LEU A 279 -11.86 -9.93 1.01
CA LEU A 279 -10.48 -9.47 1.27
C LEU A 279 -10.10 -9.54 2.76
N ARG A 280 -11.08 -9.75 3.64
CA ARG A 280 -10.91 -9.84 5.09
C ARG A 280 -10.49 -11.22 5.55
#